data_AF-A0A1Q9P2N0-F1
#
_entry.id   AF-A0A1Q9P2N0-F1
#
_cell.length_a   1.000
_cell.length_b   1.000
_cell.length_c   1.000
_cell.angle_alpha   90.00
_cell.angle_beta   90.00
_cell.angle_gamma   90.00
#
_symmetry.space_group_name_H-M   'P 1'
#
loop_
_entity.id
_entity.type
_entity.pdbx_description
1 polymer ?
#
loop_
_entity_poly.entity_id
_entity_poly.type
_entity_poly.pdbx_seq_one_letter_code
_entity_poly.pdbx_strand_id
1 'polypeptide(L)' 'MVELLVQSKVRAYIKKKGLNTGGDALSALDKSFSKALDDAIGRAKGNDRKTLMARDC' A
#
# COMPACT_ATOMS: atom_id res chain seq x y z
N MET A 1 -8.25 8.66 7.01
CA MET A 1 -7.03 8.45 7.82
C MET A 1 -6.11 7.54 7.02
N VAL A 2 -4.79 7.62 7.20
CA VAL A 2 -3.84 6.68 6.56
C VAL A 2 -3.63 5.54 7.54
N GLU A 3 -3.93 4.32 7.15
CA GLU A 3 -4.02 3.18 8.07
C GLU A 3 -2.93 2.13 7.87
N LEU A 4 -2.56 1.83 6.62
CA LEU A 4 -1.60 0.77 6.31
C LEU A 4 -0.17 1.30 6.17
N LEU A 5 -0.02 2.56 5.73
CA LEU A 5 1.29 3.15 5.45
C LEU A 5 1.87 3.92 6.64
N VAL A 6 3.17 3.68 6.91
CA VAL A 6 3.93 4.51 7.86
C VAL A 6 4.25 5.86 7.22
N GLN A 7 3.43 6.87 7.54
CA GLN A 7 3.48 8.20 6.93
C GLN A 7 4.88 8.82 6.90
N SER A 8 5.65 8.70 7.99
CA SER A 8 7.00 9.26 8.08
C SER A 8 7.97 8.64 7.07
N LYS A 9 7.90 7.32 6.87
CA LYS A 9 8.73 6.60 5.89
C LYS A 9 8.38 6.99 4.46
N VAL A 10 7.08 7.10 4.16
CA VAL A 10 6.61 7.51 2.82
C VAL A 10 7.04 8.94 2.51
N ARG A 11 6.85 9.88 3.44
CA ARG A 11 7.31 11.28 3.29
C ARG A 11 8.83 11.36 3.11
N ALA A 12 9.60 10.61 3.89
CA ALA A 12 11.05 10.56 3.76
C ALA A 12 11.50 10.03 2.40
N TYR A 13 10.82 9.00 1.88
CA TYR A 13 11.08 8.44 0.55
C TYR A 13 10.79 9.46 -0.56
N ILE A 14 9.64 10.14 -0.51
CA ILE A 14 9.27 11.19 -1.47
C ILE A 14 10.30 12.34 -1.44
N LYS A 15 10.70 12.78 -0.24
CA LYS A 15 11.71 13.83 -0.07
C LYS A 15 13.08 13.43 -0.62
N LYS A 16 13.49 12.17 -0.43
CA LYS A 16 14.74 11.63 -1.01
C LYS A 16 14.73 11.65 -2.54
N LYS A 17 13.55 11.66 -3.16
CA LYS A 17 13.36 11.81 -4.61
C LYS A 17 13.22 13.26 -5.07
N GLY A 18 13.46 14.24 -4.20
CA GLY A 18 13.45 15.67 -4.53
C GLY A 18 12.05 16.29 -4.58
N LEU A 19 11.03 15.60 -4.08
CA LEU A 19 9.65 16.08 -4.08
C LEU A 19 9.16 16.43 -2.67
N ASN A 20 8.26 17.43 -2.60
CA ASN A 20 7.46 17.67 -1.40
C ASN A 20 6.22 16.75 -1.42
N THR A 21 5.65 16.48 -0.25
CA THR A 21 4.45 15.63 -0.13
C THR A 21 3.20 16.50 0.02
N GLY A 22 2.26 16.39 -0.94
CA GLY A 22 0.94 17.01 -0.84
C GLY A 22 0.13 16.51 0.37
N GLY A 23 -0.85 17.31 0.81
CA GLY A 23 -1.66 16.99 1.99
C GLY A 23 -2.54 15.74 1.83
N ASP A 24 -3.01 15.49 0.61
CA ASP A 24 -3.87 14.38 0.20
C ASP A 24 -3.10 13.16 -0.31
N ALA A 25 -1.84 13.33 -0.70
CA ALA A 25 -1.01 12.29 -1.31
C ALA A 25 -0.93 11.00 -0.48
N LEU A 26 -0.77 11.10 0.84
CA LEU A 26 -0.68 9.90 1.69
C LEU A 26 -1.99 9.11 1.73
N SER A 27 -3.13 9.80 1.77
CA SER A 27 -4.45 9.14 1.76
C SER A 27 -4.72 8.44 0.43
N ALA A 28 -4.30 9.05 -0.69
CA ALA A 28 -4.41 8.45 -2.02
C ALA A 28 -3.50 7.22 -2.18
N LEU A 29 -2.26 7.30 -1.68
CA LEU A 29 -1.33 6.17 -1.68
C LEU A 29 -1.83 5.02 -0.80
N ASP A 30 -2.37 5.33 0.38
CA ASP A 30 -2.94 4.33 1.29
C ASP A 30 -4.11 3.59 0.62
N LYS A 31 -5.07 4.31 0.03
CA LYS A 31 -6.15 3.69 -0.75
C LYS A 31 -5.66 2.80 -1.88
N SER A 32 -4.63 3.24 -2.61
CA SER A 32 -4.07 2.47 -3.73
C SER A 32 -3.41 1.18 -3.23
N PHE A 33 -2.69 1.26 -2.11
CA PHE A 33 -2.05 0.10 -1.48
C PHE A 33 -3.08 -0.87 -0.88
N SER A 34 -4.11 -0.37 -0.19
CA SER A 34 -5.19 -1.20 0.35
C SER A 34 -5.87 -1.99 -0.76
N LYS A 35 -6.19 -1.34 -1.89
CA LYS A 35 -6.79 -2.02 -3.04
C LYS A 35 -5.88 -3.14 -3.59
N ALA A 36 -4.59 -2.85 -3.77
CA ALA A 36 -3.64 -3.85 -4.24
C ALA A 36 -3.53 -5.04 -3.26
N LEU A 37 -3.57 -4.77 -1.95
CA LEU A 37 -3.54 -5.79 -0.92
C LEU A 37 -4.82 -6.65 -0.91
N ASP A 38 -5.99 -6.02 -1.05
CA ASP A 38 -7.28 -6.73 -1.15
C ASP A 38 -7.33 -7.64 -2.38
N ASP A 39 -6.83 -7.17 -3.53
CA ASP A 39 -6.75 -7.96 -4.75
C ASP A 39 -5.82 -9.18 -4.56
N ALA A 40 -4.67 -8.99 -3.90
CA ALA A 40 -3.75 -10.08 -3.57
C ALA A 40 -4.36 -11.09 -2.59
N ILE A 41 -5.07 -10.62 -1.56
CA ILE A 41 -5.83 -11.48 -0.64
C ILE A 41 -6.91 -12.26 -1.40
N GLY A 42 -7.59 -11.61 -2.36
CA GLY A 42 -8.58 -12.23 -3.23
C GLY A 42 -8.00 -13.40 -4.03
N ARG A 43 -6.80 -13.21 -4.62
CA ARG A 43 -6.06 -14.28 -5.31
C ARG A 43 -5.66 -15.42 -4.38
N ALA A 44 -5.18 -15.12 -3.17
CA ALA A 44 -4.83 -16.16 -2.20
C ALA A 44 -6.05 -17.01 -1.80
N LYS A 45 -7.17 -16.34 -1.46
CA LYS A 45 -8.44 -16.98 -1.10
C LYS A 45 -9.02 -17.78 -2.26
N GLY A 46 -8.98 -17.26 -3.48
CA GLY A 46 -9.45 -17.95 -4.68
C GLY A 46 -8.66 -19.21 -5.03
N ASN A 47 -7.50 -19.41 -4.41
CA ASN A 47 -6.69 -20.63 -4.49
C ASN A 47 -6.74 -21.47 -3.20
N ASP A 48 -7.79 -21.29 -2.37
CA ASP A 48 -7.99 -21.98 -1.08
C ASP A 48 -6.84 -21.84 -0.08
N ARG A 49 -6.06 -20.76 -0.19
CA ARG A 49 -4.94 -20.49 0.71
C ARG A 49 -5.32 -19.46 1.76
N LYS A 50 -4.88 -19.71 3.00
CA LYS A 50 -4.93 -18.77 4.14
C LYS A 50 -3.65 -17.94 4.28
N THR A 51 -2.66 -18.18 3.42
CA THR A 51 -1.37 -17.50 3.43
C THR A 51 -1.21 -16.74 2.12
N LEU A 52 -1.09 -15.42 2.22
CA LEU A 52 -0.70 -14.55 1.12
C LEU A 52 0.78 -14.77 0.81
N MET A 53 1.07 -15.07 -0.45
CA MET A 53 2.40 -15.40 -0.95
C MET A 53 2.83 -14.36 -1.99
N ALA A 54 4.12 -14.30 -2.30
CA ALA A 54 4.64 -13.35 -3.29
C ALA A 54 3.95 -13.44 -4.67
N ARG A 55 3.52 -14.65 -5.08
CA ARG A 55 2.76 -14.87 -6.33
C ARG A 55 1.35 -14.26 -6.34
N ASP A 56 0.84 -13.85 -5.17
CA ASP A 56 -0.44 -13.18 -5.05
C ASP A 56 -0.31 -11.67 -5.17
N CYS A 57 0.85 -11.08 -4.94
CA CYS A 57 1.03 -9.62 -4.94
C CYS A 57 0.99 -9.05 -6.36
#